data_AF-A0A225WXK6-F1
#
_entry.id   AF-A0A225WXK6-F1
#
_cell.length_a   1.000
_cell.length_b   1.000
_cell.length_c   1.000
_cell.angle_alpha   90.00
_cell.angle_beta   90.00
_cell.angle_gamma   90.00
#
_symmetry.space_group_name_H-M   'P 1'
#
loop_
_entity.id
_entity.type
_entity.pdbx_description
1 polymer ?
#
loop_
_entity_poly.entity_id
_entity_poly.type
_entity_poly.pdbx_seq_one_letter_code
_entity_poly.pdbx_strand_id
1 'polypeptide(L)'
;MGVSLIRELRCLGNTELIQVYHCFPEEMSDESRALLTRNDSRVEIVDVCSEILAKKGPENLFLGNVKTAKAFQNYWIKPLALYHTKLREVILVDGDAVLMRDPAVLRLMSGYKRTGTTFFRDRIAKMNRFLNKRTDTGKPYIRYLVDSFDYKKLGLTGPEPSEELKKMFSWRGDTGHEMDSSMVLVDKTRAGKALEVLKELIFNTRFKLQFSWGDKESFWLAYELAHQEYFFSPWGLSLLESVPNNDLAHPNTMCGSMAHFLPSENETDTSELLYVNGKALLEPFPSGVEKTVKGKKSRMFNLNPNHLTPRYRYHEFDLATSKSFECMDNLGAVPLPHYFFSRLLRRRFHYFAAETNAYEALDDCPGRID
;
A
#
# COMPACT_ATOMS: atom_id res chain seq x y z
N MET A 1 13.81 -8.83 -2.05
CA MET A 1 12.75 -8.25 -1.15
C MET A 1 11.51 -9.13 -1.00
N GLY A 2 10.82 -9.53 -2.08
CA GLY A 2 9.60 -10.35 -1.99
C GLY A 2 9.80 -11.68 -1.27
N VAL A 3 10.86 -12.42 -1.62
CA VAL A 3 11.27 -13.68 -0.95
C VAL A 3 11.33 -13.52 0.57
N SER A 4 11.98 -12.47 1.04
CA SER A 4 12.16 -12.26 2.47
C SER A 4 10.89 -11.76 3.17
N LEU A 5 9.93 -11.17 2.45
CA LEU A 5 8.60 -10.86 2.98
C LEU A 5 7.79 -12.15 3.18
N ILE A 6 7.83 -13.06 2.20
CA ILE A 6 7.16 -14.37 2.28
C ILE A 6 7.66 -15.13 3.52
N ARG A 7 8.98 -15.18 3.73
CA ARG A 7 9.55 -15.81 4.94
C ARG A 7 9.08 -15.13 6.22
N GLU A 8 9.12 -13.81 6.27
CA GLU A 8 8.65 -13.07 7.46
C GLU A 8 7.17 -13.36 7.76
N LEU A 9 6.30 -13.43 6.75
CA LEU A 9 4.90 -13.81 6.91
C LEU A 9 4.76 -15.20 7.53
N ARG A 10 5.53 -16.20 7.05
CA ARG A 10 5.55 -17.55 7.64
C ARG A 10 6.05 -17.53 9.09
N CYS A 11 7.10 -16.77 9.38
CA CYS A 11 7.63 -16.61 10.74
C CYS A 11 6.71 -15.82 11.68
N LEU A 12 5.70 -15.13 11.14
CA LEU A 12 4.61 -14.51 11.90
C LEU A 12 3.40 -15.45 12.10
N GLY A 13 3.46 -16.67 11.54
CA GLY A 13 2.42 -17.69 11.67
C GLY A 13 1.43 -17.74 10.51
N ASN A 14 1.62 -16.93 9.46
CA ASN A 14 0.72 -16.94 8.31
C ASN A 14 0.85 -18.25 7.53
N THR A 15 -0.25 -18.98 7.36
CA THR A 15 -0.30 -20.24 6.61
C THR A 15 -1.12 -20.12 5.34
N GLU A 16 -1.51 -18.91 4.93
CA GLU A 16 -2.41 -18.67 3.81
C GLU A 16 -1.71 -18.83 2.46
N LEU A 17 -2.50 -18.96 1.39
CA LEU A 17 -1.98 -18.91 0.02
C LEU A 17 -1.40 -17.52 -0.26
N ILE A 18 -0.18 -17.47 -0.78
CA ILE A 18 0.46 -16.24 -1.24
C ILE A 18 0.58 -16.32 -2.76
N GLN A 19 0.07 -15.30 -3.46
CA GLN A 19 0.20 -15.19 -4.91
C GLN A 19 1.14 -14.02 -5.25
N VAL A 20 2.21 -14.31 -5.99
CA VAL A 20 3.17 -13.33 -6.49
C VAL A 20 2.82 -13.03 -7.94
N TYR A 21 2.24 -11.87 -8.17
CA TYR A 21 1.82 -11.43 -9.50
C TYR A 21 2.96 -10.74 -10.24
N HIS A 22 3.14 -11.09 -11.51
CA HIS A 22 4.03 -10.42 -12.45
C HIS A 22 3.39 -10.41 -13.86
N CYS A 23 4.05 -9.77 -14.82
CA CYS A 23 3.63 -9.65 -16.20
C CYS A 23 4.75 -10.07 -17.16
N PHE A 24 4.45 -11.09 -17.96
CA PHE A 24 5.31 -11.74 -18.94
C PHE A 24 6.46 -12.56 -18.33
N PRO A 25 6.90 -13.64 -19.00
CA PRO A 25 7.94 -14.53 -18.47
C PRO A 25 9.26 -13.83 -18.21
N GLU A 26 9.64 -12.89 -19.07
CA GLU A 26 10.93 -12.18 -19.03
C GLU A 26 11.10 -11.22 -17.83
N GLU A 27 10.02 -10.87 -17.12
CA GLU A 27 10.10 -9.97 -15.96
C GLU A 27 10.78 -10.64 -14.75
N MET A 28 10.77 -11.98 -14.68
CA MET A 28 11.28 -12.73 -13.55
C MET A 28 12.08 -13.96 -14.00
N SER A 29 13.35 -14.02 -13.60
CA SER A 29 14.25 -15.15 -13.91
C SER A 29 13.83 -16.44 -13.21
N ASP A 30 14.27 -17.58 -13.75
CA ASP A 30 13.99 -18.90 -13.18
C ASP A 30 14.56 -19.04 -11.75
N GLU A 31 15.71 -18.44 -11.47
CA GLU A 31 16.30 -18.41 -10.13
C GLU A 31 15.42 -17.63 -9.14
N SER A 32 14.89 -16.48 -9.57
CA SER A 32 13.98 -15.68 -8.75
C SER A 32 12.68 -16.43 -8.47
N ARG A 33 12.14 -17.13 -9.48
CA ARG A 33 10.94 -17.98 -9.34
C ARG A 33 11.19 -19.09 -8.33
N ALA A 34 12.29 -19.85 -8.50
CA ALA A 34 12.67 -20.93 -7.61
C ALA A 34 12.86 -20.45 -6.16
N LEU A 35 13.44 -19.25 -5.97
CA LEU A 35 13.67 -18.69 -4.65
C LEU A 35 12.37 -18.23 -3.97
N LEU A 36 11.41 -17.67 -4.71
CA LEU A 36 10.10 -17.27 -4.19
C LEU A 36 9.28 -18.47 -3.69
N THR A 37 9.33 -19.59 -4.40
CA THR A 37 8.57 -20.81 -4.07
C THR A 37 9.35 -21.82 -3.23
N ARG A 38 10.60 -21.52 -2.89
CA ARG A 38 11.48 -22.41 -2.13
C ARG A 38 10.77 -22.92 -0.87
N ASN A 39 10.75 -24.22 -0.60
CA ASN A 39 10.20 -24.78 0.65
C ASN A 39 8.81 -24.26 1.06
N ASP A 40 7.99 -23.79 0.11
CA ASP A 40 6.66 -23.25 0.39
C ASP A 40 5.72 -23.58 -0.78
N SER A 41 5.01 -24.69 -0.62
CA SER A 41 4.02 -25.15 -1.61
C SER A 41 2.76 -24.28 -1.67
N ARG A 42 2.65 -23.25 -0.82
CA ARG A 42 1.53 -22.31 -0.79
C ARG A 42 1.90 -20.95 -1.38
N VAL A 43 3.00 -20.88 -2.13
CA VAL A 43 3.35 -19.72 -2.95
C VAL A 43 3.10 -20.05 -4.41
N GLU A 44 2.24 -19.26 -5.06
CA GLU A 44 1.96 -19.32 -6.48
C GLU A 44 2.56 -18.10 -7.18
N ILE A 45 3.17 -18.30 -8.35
CA ILE A 45 3.62 -17.21 -9.21
C ILE A 45 2.65 -17.11 -10.38
N VAL A 46 2.07 -15.92 -10.57
CA VAL A 46 1.00 -15.69 -11.56
C VAL A 46 1.47 -14.68 -12.61
N ASP A 47 1.62 -15.15 -13.85
CA ASP A 47 1.82 -14.28 -15.02
C ASP A 47 0.46 -13.78 -15.52
N VAL A 48 -0.06 -12.75 -14.84
CA VAL A 48 -1.42 -12.26 -15.11
C VAL A 48 -1.55 -11.66 -16.51
N CYS A 49 -0.48 -11.07 -17.04
CA CYS A 49 -0.52 -10.47 -18.37
C CYS A 49 -0.66 -11.55 -19.46
N SER A 50 0.17 -12.59 -19.42
CA SER A 50 0.11 -13.69 -20.38
C SER A 50 -1.20 -14.48 -20.26
N GLU A 51 -1.66 -14.75 -19.03
CA GLU A 51 -2.91 -15.47 -18.79
C GLU A 51 -4.13 -14.75 -19.39
N ILE A 52 -4.24 -13.43 -19.20
CA ILE A 52 -5.35 -12.64 -19.75
C ILE A 52 -5.22 -12.49 -21.27
N LEU A 53 -4.02 -12.28 -21.82
CA LEU A 53 -3.80 -12.18 -23.27
C LEU A 53 -4.17 -13.47 -24.00
N ALA A 54 -3.99 -14.63 -23.37
CA ALA A 54 -4.37 -15.93 -23.92
C ALA A 54 -5.89 -16.19 -23.94
N LYS A 55 -6.69 -15.40 -23.20
CA LYS A 55 -8.15 -15.53 -23.21
C LYS A 55 -8.75 -15.06 -24.53
N LYS A 56 -9.98 -15.50 -24.80
CA LYS A 56 -10.79 -15.11 -25.96
C LYS A 56 -11.99 -14.27 -25.53
N GLY A 57 -12.48 -13.42 -26.44
CA GLY A 57 -13.69 -12.64 -26.21
C GLY A 57 -13.56 -11.66 -25.02
N PRO A 58 -14.64 -11.44 -24.25
CA PRO A 58 -14.69 -10.46 -23.16
C PRO A 58 -13.71 -10.72 -21.99
N GLU A 59 -13.22 -11.95 -21.85
CA GLU A 59 -12.23 -12.30 -20.81
C GLU A 59 -10.82 -11.79 -21.16
N ASN A 60 -10.55 -11.49 -22.44
CA ASN A 60 -9.31 -10.83 -22.83
C ASN A 60 -9.41 -9.34 -22.55
N LEU A 61 -9.11 -8.94 -21.31
CA LEU A 61 -9.22 -7.55 -20.87
C LEU A 61 -8.29 -6.59 -21.64
N PHE A 62 -7.22 -7.11 -22.26
CA PHE A 62 -6.31 -6.32 -23.08
C PHE A 62 -6.74 -6.22 -24.55
N LEU A 63 -7.81 -6.91 -24.94
CA LEU A 63 -8.28 -6.99 -26.33
C LEU A 63 -7.17 -7.45 -27.30
N GLY A 64 -6.30 -8.36 -26.85
CA GLY A 64 -5.14 -8.83 -27.60
C GLY A 64 -3.99 -7.81 -27.72
N ASN A 65 -4.09 -6.63 -27.09
CA ASN A 65 -3.07 -5.59 -27.18
C ASN A 65 -1.97 -5.77 -26.13
N VAL A 66 -0.82 -6.30 -26.56
CA VAL A 66 0.37 -6.48 -25.73
C VAL A 66 0.88 -5.17 -25.12
N LYS A 67 0.75 -4.03 -25.82
CA LYS A 67 1.18 -2.73 -25.28
C LYS A 67 0.33 -2.32 -24.07
N THR A 68 -0.97 -2.59 -24.11
CA THR A 68 -1.86 -2.36 -22.97
C THR A 68 -1.48 -3.25 -21.78
N ALA A 69 -1.16 -4.52 -22.03
CA ALA A 69 -0.68 -5.43 -21.00
C ALA A 69 0.65 -4.96 -20.37
N LYS A 70 1.63 -4.53 -21.18
CA LYS A 70 2.89 -3.95 -20.70
C LYS A 70 2.69 -2.70 -19.83
N ALA A 71 1.60 -1.96 -19.99
CA ALA A 71 1.28 -0.82 -19.12
C ALA A 71 0.90 -1.23 -17.67
N PHE A 72 0.81 -2.53 -17.38
CA PHE A 72 0.65 -3.09 -16.04
C PHE A 72 1.95 -3.61 -15.41
N GLN A 73 3.10 -3.57 -16.10
CA GLN A 73 4.43 -3.88 -15.52
C GLN A 73 4.93 -2.74 -14.61
N ASN A 74 4.16 -2.41 -13.58
CA ASN A 74 4.39 -1.37 -12.58
C ASN A 74 3.34 -1.49 -11.46
N TYR A 75 3.17 -0.47 -10.63
CA TYR A 75 2.18 -0.39 -9.54
C TYR A 75 0.76 -0.85 -9.90
N TRP A 76 0.32 -0.61 -11.13
CA TRP A 76 -1.02 -0.98 -11.59
C TRP A 76 -1.26 -2.49 -11.66
N ILE A 77 -0.23 -3.32 -11.52
CA ILE A 77 -0.40 -4.77 -11.38
C ILE A 77 -1.19 -5.15 -10.12
N LYS A 78 -1.11 -4.35 -9.04
CA LYS A 78 -1.83 -4.62 -7.78
C LYS A 78 -3.36 -4.65 -7.96
N PRO A 79 -4.01 -3.62 -8.52
CA PRO A 79 -5.46 -3.67 -8.75
C PRO A 79 -5.84 -4.69 -9.83
N LEU A 80 -4.96 -4.95 -10.82
CA LEU A 80 -5.18 -6.05 -11.76
C LEU A 80 -5.17 -7.41 -11.05
N ALA A 81 -4.24 -7.63 -10.11
CA ALA A 81 -4.15 -8.84 -9.30
C ALA A 81 -5.40 -9.02 -8.44
N LEU A 82 -5.87 -7.96 -7.78
CA LEU A 82 -7.12 -7.99 -7.01
C LEU A 82 -8.32 -8.36 -7.88
N TYR A 83 -8.44 -7.79 -9.08
CA TYR A 83 -9.51 -8.14 -10.02
C TYR A 83 -9.39 -9.61 -10.47
N HIS A 84 -8.19 -10.04 -10.86
CA HIS A 84 -7.90 -11.35 -11.46
C HIS A 84 -8.02 -12.52 -10.49
N THR A 85 -7.51 -12.40 -9.26
CA THR A 85 -7.42 -13.53 -8.32
C THR A 85 -8.78 -14.14 -8.02
N LYS A 86 -8.84 -15.45 -7.81
CA LYS A 86 -10.06 -16.14 -7.35
C LYS A 86 -10.19 -16.16 -5.84
N LEU A 87 -9.21 -15.64 -5.10
CA LEU A 87 -9.27 -15.53 -3.65
C LEU A 87 -10.42 -14.61 -3.23
N ARG A 88 -11.18 -15.05 -2.23
CA ARG A 88 -12.32 -14.28 -1.69
C ARG A 88 -11.84 -13.08 -0.89
N GLU A 89 -11.01 -13.33 0.12
CA GLU A 89 -10.50 -12.30 1.03
C GLU A 89 -9.01 -12.07 0.75
N VAL A 90 -8.70 -10.92 0.16
CA VAL A 90 -7.38 -10.60 -0.37
C VAL A 90 -6.72 -9.57 0.53
N ILE A 91 -5.46 -9.82 0.88
CA ILE A 91 -4.55 -8.82 1.45
C ILE A 91 -3.43 -8.60 0.43
N LEU A 92 -3.41 -7.43 -0.21
CA LEU A 92 -2.26 -6.99 -1.00
C LEU A 92 -1.23 -6.36 -0.07
N VAL A 93 0.04 -6.70 -0.22
CA VAL A 93 1.14 -6.16 0.59
C VAL A 93 2.32 -5.81 -0.31
N ASP A 94 2.93 -4.65 -0.08
CA ASP A 94 4.17 -4.27 -0.75
C ASP A 94 5.36 -5.12 -0.33
N GLY A 95 6.25 -5.43 -1.27
CA GLY A 95 7.44 -6.26 -1.04
C GLY A 95 8.43 -5.68 -0.02
N ASP A 96 8.38 -4.37 0.22
CA ASP A 96 9.21 -3.62 1.17
C ASP A 96 8.48 -3.24 2.46
N ALA A 97 7.34 -3.88 2.74
CA ALA A 97 6.71 -3.82 4.05
C ALA A 97 7.49 -4.63 5.10
N VAL A 98 7.56 -4.07 6.31
CA VAL A 98 8.08 -4.68 7.53
C VAL A 98 6.90 -4.83 8.49
N LEU A 99 6.45 -6.06 8.70
CA LEU A 99 5.26 -6.38 9.49
C LEU A 99 5.65 -6.64 10.94
N MET A 100 4.87 -6.09 11.88
CA MET A 100 5.04 -6.34 13.31
C MET A 100 4.22 -7.55 13.79
N ARG A 101 3.15 -7.87 13.03
CA ARG A 101 2.16 -8.89 13.31
C ARG A 101 1.64 -9.50 12.00
N ASP A 102 1.09 -10.72 12.06
CA ASP A 102 0.37 -11.32 10.94
C ASP A 102 -0.81 -10.42 10.52
N PRO A 103 -0.84 -9.92 9.26
CA PRO A 103 -1.89 -9.01 8.80
C PRO A 103 -3.28 -9.65 8.77
N ALA A 104 -3.41 -10.98 8.88
CA ALA A 104 -4.69 -11.65 9.02
C ALA A 104 -5.54 -11.13 10.19
N VAL A 105 -4.90 -10.55 11.23
CA VAL A 105 -5.58 -9.91 12.37
C VAL A 105 -6.55 -8.80 11.92
N LEU A 106 -6.29 -8.15 10.79
CA LEU A 106 -7.16 -7.09 10.27
C LEU A 106 -8.56 -7.58 9.93
N ARG A 107 -8.73 -8.86 9.57
CA ARG A 107 -10.05 -9.45 9.32
C ARG A 107 -10.93 -9.52 10.58
N LEU A 108 -10.32 -9.42 11.76
CA LEU A 108 -11.02 -9.41 13.03
C LEU A 108 -11.51 -8.01 13.42
N MET A 109 -10.98 -6.95 12.80
CA MET A 109 -11.31 -5.56 13.11
C MET A 109 -12.74 -5.23 12.68
N SER A 110 -13.40 -4.34 13.43
CA SER A 110 -14.80 -3.95 13.21
C SER A 110 -15.02 -3.34 11.82
N GLY A 111 -14.11 -2.47 11.36
CA GLY A 111 -14.19 -1.84 10.04
C GLY A 111 -14.18 -2.86 8.89
N TYR A 112 -13.30 -3.86 8.95
CA TYR A 112 -13.28 -4.95 7.96
C TYR A 112 -14.53 -5.83 8.07
N LYS A 113 -14.94 -6.22 9.28
CA LYS A 113 -16.18 -7.01 9.46
C LYS A 113 -17.41 -6.27 8.91
N ARG A 114 -17.48 -4.95 9.06
CA ARG A 114 -18.59 -4.12 8.58
C ARG A 114 -18.61 -3.89 7.07
N THR A 115 -17.46 -3.70 6.44
CA THR A 115 -17.40 -3.27 5.02
C THR A 115 -16.78 -4.29 4.08
N GLY A 116 -16.02 -5.25 4.60
CA GLY A 116 -15.17 -6.14 3.82
C GLY A 116 -13.92 -5.44 3.30
N THR A 117 -13.59 -4.24 3.78
CA THR A 117 -12.41 -3.50 3.32
C THR A 117 -11.59 -2.97 4.48
N THR A 118 -10.31 -2.75 4.25
CA THR A 118 -9.47 -1.92 5.12
C THR A 118 -8.42 -1.22 4.28
N PHE A 119 -8.49 0.11 4.25
CA PHE A 119 -7.57 0.99 3.56
C PHE A 119 -6.82 1.88 4.57
N PHE A 120 -5.59 2.28 4.24
CA PHE A 120 -4.77 3.13 5.10
C PHE A 120 -4.60 4.51 4.49
N ARG A 121 -4.44 5.54 5.33
CA ARG A 121 -4.35 6.93 4.89
C ARG A 121 -2.92 7.25 4.43
N ASP A 122 -2.76 7.98 3.33
CA ASP A 122 -1.45 8.50 2.92
C ASP A 122 -1.13 9.79 3.70
N ARG A 123 0.05 10.33 3.43
CA ARG A 123 0.51 11.63 3.91
C ARG A 123 -0.42 12.72 3.37
N ILE A 124 -0.88 13.57 4.28
CA ILE A 124 -1.62 14.76 3.89
C ILE A 124 -0.58 15.82 3.52
N ALA A 125 -0.49 16.14 2.22
CA ALA A 125 0.38 17.20 1.77
C ALA A 125 -0.23 18.03 0.64
N LYS A 126 -0.07 19.35 0.76
CA LYS A 126 -0.48 20.30 -0.27
C LYS A 126 0.28 20.01 -1.57
N MET A 127 -0.45 19.56 -2.58
CA MET A 127 0.09 19.35 -3.92
C MET A 127 -0.98 19.58 -4.98
N ASN A 128 -0.58 20.18 -6.10
CA ASN A 128 -1.43 20.38 -7.28
C ASN A 128 -1.22 19.25 -8.29
N ARG A 129 -1.35 18.00 -7.83
CA ARG A 129 -1.19 16.77 -8.62
C ARG A 129 -2.27 15.77 -8.26
N PHE A 130 -2.43 14.75 -9.11
CA PHE A 130 -3.33 13.62 -8.85
C PHE A 130 -4.77 14.07 -8.59
N LEU A 131 -5.39 13.69 -7.48
CA LEU A 131 -6.77 14.05 -7.13
C LEU A 131 -7.00 15.57 -7.11
N ASN A 132 -5.97 16.34 -6.77
CA ASN A 132 -6.04 17.80 -6.65
C ASN A 132 -5.54 18.54 -7.91
N LYS A 133 -5.08 17.81 -8.94
CA LYS A 133 -4.79 18.44 -10.23
C LYS A 133 -6.09 19.03 -10.77
N ARG A 134 -6.02 20.23 -11.35
CA ARG A 134 -7.18 20.89 -11.95
C ARG A 134 -7.32 20.54 -13.43
N THR A 135 -8.55 20.38 -13.89
CA THR A 135 -8.90 20.37 -15.32
C THR A 135 -8.68 21.75 -15.94
N ASP A 136 -8.83 21.85 -17.26
CA ASP A 136 -8.77 23.14 -17.97
C ASP A 136 -9.88 24.11 -17.50
N THR A 137 -10.98 23.59 -16.98
CA THR A 137 -12.08 24.36 -16.36
C THR A 137 -11.83 24.69 -14.88
N GLY A 138 -10.65 24.39 -14.35
CA GLY A 138 -10.26 24.68 -12.96
C GLY A 138 -10.81 23.70 -11.92
N LYS A 139 -11.53 22.65 -12.31
CA LYS A 139 -12.14 21.69 -11.40
C LYS A 139 -11.11 20.65 -10.91
N PRO A 140 -11.00 20.36 -9.60
CA PRO A 140 -10.13 19.28 -9.13
C PRO A 140 -10.51 17.92 -9.72
N TYR A 141 -9.53 17.08 -10.04
CA TYR A 141 -9.71 15.78 -10.67
C TYR A 141 -10.64 14.86 -9.88
N ILE A 142 -10.59 14.87 -8.54
CA ILE A 142 -11.52 14.09 -7.72
C ILE A 142 -12.98 14.45 -7.99
N ARG A 143 -13.30 15.75 -8.03
CA ARG A 143 -14.66 16.23 -8.31
C ARG A 143 -15.06 16.01 -9.75
N TYR A 144 -14.12 16.20 -10.68
CA TYR A 144 -14.36 15.90 -12.08
C TYR A 144 -14.66 14.41 -12.28
N LEU A 145 -13.88 13.53 -11.65
CA LEU A 145 -14.05 12.09 -11.74
C LEU A 145 -15.43 11.67 -11.21
N VAL A 146 -15.81 12.10 -10.01
CA VAL A 146 -17.14 11.81 -9.45
C VAL A 146 -18.24 12.32 -10.37
N ASP A 147 -18.17 13.57 -10.82
CA ASP A 147 -19.28 14.16 -11.57
C ASP A 147 -19.41 13.65 -13.01
N SER A 148 -18.32 13.15 -13.61
CA SER A 148 -18.28 12.71 -15.02
C SER A 148 -18.18 11.20 -15.21
N PHE A 149 -18.10 10.42 -14.13
CA PHE A 149 -18.06 8.96 -14.22
C PHE A 149 -19.34 8.43 -14.88
N ASP A 150 -19.20 7.48 -15.80
CA ASP A 150 -20.34 6.89 -16.52
C ASP A 150 -21.01 5.81 -15.67
N TYR A 151 -21.74 6.25 -14.65
CA TYR A 151 -22.49 5.37 -13.73
C TYR A 151 -23.45 4.45 -14.49
N LYS A 152 -24.12 4.98 -15.52
CA LYS A 152 -25.13 4.24 -16.30
C LYS A 152 -24.52 3.03 -17.02
N LYS A 153 -23.28 3.14 -17.54
CA LYS A 153 -22.56 2.02 -18.17
C LYS A 153 -22.45 0.78 -17.26
N LEU A 154 -22.41 0.97 -15.94
CA LEU A 154 -22.29 -0.10 -14.96
C LEU A 154 -23.60 -0.43 -14.22
N GLY A 155 -24.71 0.20 -14.63
CA GLY A 155 -26.01 0.05 -14.00
C GLY A 155 -26.14 0.77 -12.65
N LEU A 156 -25.36 1.84 -12.45
CA LEU A 156 -25.38 2.68 -11.25
C LEU A 156 -26.12 3.99 -11.51
N THR A 157 -26.61 4.62 -10.44
CA THR A 157 -27.14 5.98 -10.42
C THR A 157 -26.07 6.94 -9.89
N GLY A 158 -26.15 8.23 -10.20
CA GLY A 158 -25.18 9.21 -9.72
C GLY A 158 -25.09 10.47 -10.59
N PRO A 159 -24.21 11.42 -10.24
CA PRO A 159 -23.25 11.37 -9.13
C PRO A 159 -23.91 11.53 -7.75
N GLU A 160 -23.38 10.83 -6.74
CA GLU A 160 -23.83 10.92 -5.34
C GLU A 160 -22.62 10.74 -4.40
N PRO A 161 -21.78 11.77 -4.20
CA PRO A 161 -20.62 11.67 -3.32
C PRO A 161 -21.05 11.40 -1.88
N SER A 162 -20.39 10.44 -1.22
CA SER A 162 -20.68 10.06 0.15
C SER A 162 -20.37 11.19 1.14
N GLU A 163 -21.03 11.17 2.30
CA GLU A 163 -20.73 12.11 3.39
C GLU A 163 -19.30 11.94 3.92
N GLU A 164 -18.73 10.76 3.80
CA GLU A 164 -17.34 10.50 4.16
C GLU A 164 -16.38 11.16 3.15
N LEU A 165 -16.60 10.98 1.84
CA LEU A 165 -15.82 11.64 0.79
C LEU A 165 -15.82 13.16 0.98
N LYS A 166 -16.98 13.75 1.28
CA LYS A 166 -17.11 15.21 1.45
C LYS A 166 -16.23 15.76 2.58
N LYS A 167 -15.88 14.93 3.58
CA LYS A 167 -15.02 15.29 4.72
C LYS A 167 -13.53 15.09 4.43
N MET A 168 -13.17 14.37 3.37
CA MET A 168 -11.79 14.06 3.03
C MET A 168 -10.99 15.28 2.59
N PHE A 169 -9.71 15.32 2.94
CA PHE A 169 -8.80 16.42 2.59
C PHE A 169 -8.68 16.60 1.07
N SER A 170 -8.66 15.51 0.30
CA SER A 170 -8.60 15.53 -1.17
C SER A 170 -9.84 16.16 -1.80
N TRP A 171 -11.03 15.90 -1.25
CA TRP A 171 -12.29 16.50 -1.75
C TRP A 171 -12.32 18.01 -1.52
N ARG A 172 -11.75 18.47 -0.39
CA ARG A 172 -11.57 19.89 -0.07
C ARG A 172 -10.47 20.55 -0.91
N GLY A 173 -9.61 19.76 -1.54
CA GLY A 173 -8.48 20.22 -2.35
C GLY A 173 -7.20 20.50 -1.55
N ASP A 174 -7.10 19.92 -0.34
CA ASP A 174 -5.98 20.11 0.58
C ASP A 174 -4.81 19.16 0.29
N THR A 175 -5.08 17.99 -0.31
CA THR A 175 -4.08 16.97 -0.63
C THR A 175 -4.35 16.32 -1.99
N GLY A 176 -3.30 15.84 -2.65
CA GLY A 176 -3.41 15.06 -3.89
C GLY A 176 -3.55 13.55 -3.67
N HIS A 177 -3.38 13.09 -2.43
CA HIS A 177 -3.41 11.67 -2.04
C HIS A 177 -4.30 11.46 -0.83
N GLU A 178 -5.06 10.36 -0.82
CA GLU A 178 -5.82 9.89 0.35
C GLU A 178 -5.29 8.57 0.87
N MET A 179 -4.91 7.66 -0.02
CA MET A 179 -4.68 6.27 0.32
C MET A 179 -3.22 5.87 0.19
N ASP A 180 -2.70 5.20 1.22
CA ASP A 180 -1.50 4.38 1.15
C ASP A 180 -1.90 2.95 0.75
N SER A 181 -1.37 2.46 -0.38
CA SER A 181 -1.65 1.09 -0.90
C SER A 181 -0.53 0.09 -0.61
N SER A 182 0.35 0.40 0.34
CA SER A 182 1.34 -0.57 0.83
C SER A 182 0.71 -1.77 1.52
N MET A 183 -0.53 -1.63 2.01
CA MET A 183 -1.41 -2.73 2.37
C MET A 183 -2.86 -2.44 1.99
N VAL A 184 -3.55 -3.38 1.35
CA VAL A 184 -4.96 -3.23 0.91
C VAL A 184 -5.73 -4.51 1.23
N LEU A 185 -6.87 -4.39 1.92
CA LEU A 185 -7.70 -5.54 2.25
C LEU A 185 -9.08 -5.44 1.61
N VAL A 186 -9.50 -6.52 0.98
CA VAL A 186 -10.78 -6.61 0.26
C VAL A 186 -11.37 -8.03 0.37
N ASP A 187 -12.59 -8.14 0.89
CA ASP A 187 -13.50 -9.26 0.67
C ASP A 187 -14.28 -9.03 -0.63
N LYS A 188 -13.86 -9.73 -1.69
CA LYS A 188 -14.46 -9.62 -3.02
C LYS A 188 -15.94 -10.02 -3.05
N THR A 189 -16.40 -10.85 -2.12
CA THR A 189 -17.83 -11.24 -2.08
C THR A 189 -18.75 -10.11 -1.62
N ARG A 190 -18.18 -9.04 -1.07
CA ARG A 190 -18.89 -7.88 -0.53
C ARG A 190 -18.64 -6.61 -1.32
N ALA A 191 -17.90 -6.71 -2.42
CA ALA A 191 -17.50 -5.56 -3.22
C ALA A 191 -18.63 -4.99 -4.08
N GLY A 192 -19.77 -5.67 -4.22
CA GLY A 192 -20.87 -5.22 -5.08
C GLY A 192 -20.39 -4.94 -6.51
N LYS A 193 -20.56 -3.70 -6.97
CA LYS A 193 -20.04 -3.23 -8.29
C LYS A 193 -18.62 -2.66 -8.25
N ALA A 194 -18.00 -2.55 -7.07
CA ALA A 194 -16.70 -1.90 -6.92
C ALA A 194 -15.60 -2.56 -7.77
N LEU A 195 -15.57 -3.88 -7.92
CA LEU A 195 -14.56 -4.52 -8.78
C LEU A 195 -14.73 -4.22 -10.27
N GLU A 196 -15.97 -4.02 -10.74
CA GLU A 196 -16.23 -3.60 -12.13
C GLU A 196 -15.89 -2.12 -12.34
N VAL A 197 -16.13 -1.28 -11.33
CA VAL A 197 -15.63 0.10 -11.32
C VAL A 197 -14.10 0.14 -11.31
N LEU A 198 -13.45 -0.69 -10.48
CA LEU A 198 -11.99 -0.80 -10.44
C LEU A 198 -11.43 -1.15 -11.81
N LYS A 199 -12.04 -2.13 -12.49
CA LYS A 199 -11.71 -2.48 -13.87
C LYS A 199 -11.84 -1.27 -14.81
N GLU A 200 -12.93 -0.50 -14.76
CA GLU A 200 -13.06 0.71 -15.57
C GLU A 200 -11.96 1.74 -15.26
N LEU A 201 -11.65 1.94 -13.97
CA LEU A 201 -10.61 2.87 -13.54
C LEU A 201 -9.23 2.48 -14.10
N ILE A 202 -8.86 1.20 -14.04
CA ILE A 202 -7.53 0.73 -14.43
C ILE A 202 -7.39 0.43 -15.93
N PHE A 203 -8.49 0.19 -16.67
CA PHE A 203 -8.40 -0.06 -18.11
C PHE A 203 -8.74 1.16 -18.96
N ASN A 204 -9.50 2.13 -18.44
CA ASN A 204 -9.97 3.27 -19.22
C ASN A 204 -9.61 4.61 -18.58
N THR A 205 -10.02 4.85 -17.33
CA THR A 205 -9.91 6.18 -16.71
C THR A 205 -8.46 6.61 -16.51
N ARG A 206 -7.58 5.73 -16.02
CA ARG A 206 -6.18 6.08 -15.72
C ARG A 206 -5.38 6.58 -16.93
N PHE A 207 -5.77 6.19 -18.14
CA PHE A 207 -5.10 6.60 -19.38
C PHE A 207 -5.53 8.00 -19.84
N LYS A 208 -6.66 8.49 -19.34
CA LYS A 208 -7.21 9.83 -19.64
C LYS A 208 -6.93 10.82 -18.51
N LEU A 209 -6.98 10.33 -17.27
CA LEU A 209 -6.82 11.12 -16.06
C LEU A 209 -5.74 10.50 -15.18
N GLN A 210 -4.66 11.25 -14.96
CA GLN A 210 -3.64 10.89 -13.98
C GLN A 210 -4.11 11.24 -12.57
N PHE A 211 -5.12 10.53 -12.05
CA PHE A 211 -5.76 10.79 -10.77
C PHE A 211 -5.00 10.25 -9.55
N SER A 212 -3.97 9.42 -9.76
CA SER A 212 -3.23 8.77 -8.67
C SER A 212 -1.73 8.66 -8.96
N TRP A 213 -0.91 8.59 -7.90
CA TRP A 213 0.45 8.10 -8.00
C TRP A 213 0.39 6.57 -8.02
N GLY A 214 0.52 5.99 -9.22
CA GLY A 214 0.34 4.56 -9.40
C GLY A 214 -1.11 4.16 -9.15
N ASP A 215 -1.30 3.08 -8.41
CA ASP A 215 -2.56 2.40 -8.14
C ASP A 215 -3.33 2.95 -6.93
N LYS A 216 -2.67 3.74 -6.07
CA LYS A 216 -3.10 4.02 -4.69
C LYS A 216 -4.56 4.45 -4.52
N GLU A 217 -5.02 5.39 -5.33
CA GLU A 217 -6.40 5.92 -5.18
C GLU A 217 -7.45 5.01 -5.84
N SER A 218 -7.05 4.07 -6.70
CA SER A 218 -8.00 3.30 -7.50
C SER A 218 -8.88 2.37 -6.68
N PHE A 219 -8.37 1.85 -5.56
CA PHE A 219 -9.11 0.91 -4.71
C PHE A 219 -10.31 1.58 -4.05
N TRP A 220 -10.10 2.64 -3.28
CA TRP A 220 -11.20 3.29 -2.56
C TRP A 220 -12.13 4.06 -3.50
N LEU A 221 -11.60 4.68 -4.57
CA LEU A 221 -12.44 5.32 -5.59
C LEU A 221 -13.37 4.32 -6.26
N ALA A 222 -12.95 3.07 -6.41
CA ALA A 222 -13.79 2.05 -6.98
C ALA A 222 -15.02 1.76 -6.10
N TYR A 223 -14.86 1.78 -4.78
CA TYR A 223 -15.96 1.62 -3.82
C TYR A 223 -16.84 2.87 -3.75
N GLU A 224 -16.23 4.06 -3.69
CA GLU A 224 -16.95 5.34 -3.67
C GLU A 224 -17.82 5.52 -4.91
N LEU A 225 -17.27 5.31 -6.11
CA LEU A 225 -18.03 5.44 -7.36
C LEU A 225 -19.03 4.29 -7.56
N ALA A 226 -18.88 3.16 -6.87
CA ALA A 226 -19.85 2.07 -6.86
C ALA A 226 -20.97 2.27 -5.84
N HIS A 227 -20.94 3.34 -5.04
CA HIS A 227 -21.82 3.55 -3.89
C HIS A 227 -21.80 2.40 -2.90
N GLN A 228 -20.64 1.76 -2.75
CA GLN A 228 -20.42 0.65 -1.81
C GLN A 228 -19.70 1.19 -0.58
N GLU A 229 -20.19 0.85 0.61
CA GLU A 229 -19.50 1.22 1.86
C GLU A 229 -18.08 0.64 1.89
N TYR A 230 -17.11 1.46 2.30
CA TYR A 230 -15.71 1.08 2.50
C TYR A 230 -15.17 1.66 3.80
N PHE A 231 -14.06 1.10 4.28
CA PHE A 231 -13.46 1.48 5.55
C PHE A 231 -12.01 1.92 5.34
N PHE A 232 -11.74 3.17 5.69
CA PHE A 232 -10.39 3.66 5.97
C PHE A 232 -10.10 3.50 7.46
N SER A 233 -8.84 3.16 7.78
CA SER A 233 -8.30 3.34 9.12
C SER A 233 -8.63 4.76 9.61
N PRO A 234 -9.18 4.91 10.82
CA PRO A 234 -9.48 6.23 11.38
C PRO A 234 -8.21 6.97 11.82
N TRP A 235 -7.07 6.29 11.80
CA TRP A 235 -5.77 6.83 12.16
C TRP A 235 -5.04 7.38 10.95
N GLY A 236 -4.42 8.54 11.12
CA GLY A 236 -3.50 9.09 10.14
C GLY A 236 -2.22 8.26 10.03
N LEU A 237 -1.45 8.52 8.98
CA LEU A 237 -0.15 7.90 8.75
C LEU A 237 0.85 8.36 9.82
N SER A 238 1.67 7.45 10.33
CA SER A 238 2.80 7.79 11.21
C SER A 238 4.13 7.69 10.45
N LEU A 239 5.15 8.39 10.92
CA LEU A 239 6.49 8.32 10.31
C LEU A 239 7.47 7.66 11.26
N LEU A 240 8.22 6.69 10.74
CA LEU A 240 9.39 6.11 11.37
C LEU A 240 10.62 6.94 11.02
N GLU A 241 11.44 7.25 12.01
CA GLU A 241 12.69 7.99 11.85
C GLU A 241 13.62 7.37 10.79
N SER A 242 14.11 8.20 9.87
CA SER A 242 14.97 7.77 8.74
C SER A 242 16.44 8.17 8.84
N VAL A 243 16.85 9.01 9.79
CA VAL A 243 18.25 9.46 9.90
C VAL A 243 18.83 9.11 11.27
N PRO A 244 19.97 8.41 11.31
CA PRO A 244 20.70 8.18 12.54
C PRO A 244 21.17 9.51 13.16
N ASN A 245 20.88 9.72 14.45
CA ASN A 245 21.60 10.65 15.33
C ASN A 245 21.45 12.18 15.12
N ASN A 246 20.45 12.76 14.42
CA ASN A 246 20.05 14.18 14.61
C ASN A 246 18.83 14.76 13.84
N ASP A 247 17.91 13.98 13.26
CA ASP A 247 16.79 14.55 12.47
C ASP A 247 15.42 14.55 13.19
N LEU A 248 15.39 14.58 14.53
CA LEU A 248 14.44 15.48 15.18
C LEU A 248 14.95 16.91 14.89
N ALA A 249 14.77 17.41 13.65
CA ALA A 249 15.05 18.82 13.35
C ALA A 249 14.31 19.75 14.34
N HIS A 250 13.23 19.22 14.92
CA HIS A 250 12.53 19.67 16.10
C HIS A 250 12.05 18.43 16.89
N PRO A 251 11.95 18.45 18.23
CA PRO A 251 11.43 17.33 19.04
C PRO A 251 10.01 16.85 18.65
N ASN A 252 9.31 17.63 17.83
CA ASN A 252 7.95 17.32 17.37
C ASN A 252 7.86 17.04 15.86
N THR A 253 8.97 17.01 15.12
CA THR A 253 8.99 16.77 13.67
C THR A 253 9.58 15.40 13.37
N MET A 254 8.85 14.59 12.61
CA MET A 254 9.32 13.26 12.18
C MET A 254 9.36 13.17 10.66
N CYS A 255 10.44 12.62 10.12
CA CYS A 255 10.63 12.38 8.70
C CYS A 255 11.02 10.92 8.45
N GLY A 256 10.36 10.25 7.51
CA GLY A 256 10.86 8.94 7.06
C GLY A 256 9.85 7.99 6.46
N SER A 257 9.96 6.73 6.88
CA SER A 257 9.18 5.60 6.33
C SER A 257 7.76 5.62 6.88
N MET A 258 6.79 5.17 6.08
CA MET A 258 5.37 5.22 6.42
C MET A 258 5.05 4.09 7.40
N ALA A 259 4.39 4.41 8.50
CA ALA A 259 4.05 3.48 9.56
C ALA A 259 2.55 3.54 9.84
N HIS A 260 1.95 2.38 10.09
CA HIS A 260 0.52 2.26 10.36
C HIS A 260 0.27 1.45 11.60
N PHE A 261 -0.64 1.95 12.43
CA PHE A 261 -1.16 1.25 13.60
C PHE A 261 -2.35 0.36 13.23
N LEU A 262 -2.71 -0.57 14.11
CA LEU A 262 -3.95 -1.31 13.97
C LEU A 262 -5.16 -0.35 13.87
N PRO A 263 -6.07 -0.57 12.90
CA PRO A 263 -7.17 0.33 12.61
C PRO A 263 -8.36 0.10 13.54
N SER A 264 -8.12 0.02 14.86
CA SER A 264 -9.21 -0.03 15.83
C SER A 264 -9.99 1.29 15.81
N GLU A 265 -11.32 1.19 15.81
CA GLU A 265 -12.21 2.35 15.92
C GLU A 265 -12.26 2.88 17.36
N ASN A 266 -11.97 2.05 18.37
CA ASN A 266 -11.96 2.43 19.78
C ASN A 266 -10.64 3.15 20.14
N GLU A 267 -10.77 4.37 20.68
CA GLU A 267 -9.63 5.22 21.04
C GLU A 267 -8.87 4.71 22.25
N THR A 268 -9.58 4.05 23.16
CA THR A 268 -9.02 3.51 24.40
C THR A 268 -8.20 2.25 24.18
N ASP A 269 -8.33 1.60 23.02
CA ASP A 269 -7.52 0.45 22.66
C ASP A 269 -6.04 0.86 22.57
N THR A 270 -5.17 -0.03 23.05
CA THR A 270 -3.73 0.17 23.01
C THR A 270 -3.25 0.42 21.58
N SER A 271 -2.43 1.44 21.40
CA SER A 271 -1.82 1.78 20.12
C SER A 271 -0.78 0.72 19.72
N GLU A 272 -1.19 -0.25 18.90
CA GLU A 272 -0.32 -1.33 18.42
C GLU A 272 0.16 -1.04 16.99
N LEU A 273 1.48 -0.96 16.80
CA LEU A 273 2.08 -0.75 15.49
C LEU A 273 1.89 -2.02 14.65
N LEU A 274 1.29 -1.89 13.46
CA LEU A 274 1.01 -3.02 12.58
C LEU A 274 2.14 -3.25 11.58
N TYR A 275 2.53 -2.22 10.84
CA TYR A 275 3.58 -2.34 9.83
C TYR A 275 4.27 -1.00 9.53
N VAL A 276 5.44 -1.09 8.93
CA VAL A 276 6.16 0.04 8.34
C VAL A 276 6.51 -0.29 6.89
N ASN A 277 6.21 0.62 5.97
CA ASN A 277 6.59 0.53 4.57
C ASN A 277 7.79 1.46 4.28
N GLY A 278 8.88 0.86 3.78
CA GLY A 278 10.04 1.62 3.38
C GLY A 278 11.21 0.74 2.95
N LYS A 279 11.52 0.76 1.65
CA LYS A 279 12.71 0.13 1.06
C LYS A 279 14.01 0.40 1.83
N ALA A 280 14.17 1.63 2.34
CA ALA A 280 15.32 2.07 3.11
C ALA A 280 15.46 1.39 4.49
N LEU A 281 14.49 0.61 4.94
CA LEU A 281 14.64 -0.21 6.15
C LEU A 281 15.41 -1.49 5.90
N LEU A 282 15.44 -1.96 4.66
CA LEU A 282 16.04 -3.25 4.28
C LEU A 282 17.32 -3.04 3.46
N GLU A 283 17.28 -2.15 2.48
CA GLU A 283 18.38 -1.90 1.56
C GLU A 283 19.10 -0.57 1.89
N PRO A 284 20.42 -0.58 2.16
CA PRO A 284 21.19 0.64 2.46
C PRO A 284 21.16 1.68 1.34
N PHE A 285 21.08 1.24 0.09
CA PHE A 285 21.06 2.10 -1.10
C PHE A 285 19.78 1.88 -1.92
N PRO A 286 18.60 2.25 -1.39
CA PRO A 286 17.32 1.87 -1.98
C PRO A 286 17.09 2.47 -3.39
N SER A 287 17.78 3.56 -3.73
CA SER A 287 17.76 4.19 -5.06
C SER A 287 19.03 3.94 -5.88
N GLY A 288 19.94 3.07 -5.41
CA GLY A 288 21.31 2.92 -5.89
C GLY A 288 22.27 3.92 -5.27
N VAL A 289 23.56 3.56 -5.21
CA VAL A 289 24.61 4.32 -4.48
C VAL A 289 24.63 5.80 -4.88
N GLU A 290 24.69 6.11 -6.17
CA GLU A 290 24.83 7.49 -6.65
C GLU A 290 23.62 8.37 -6.30
N LYS A 291 22.40 7.84 -6.45
CA LYS A 291 21.16 8.58 -6.14
C LYS A 291 20.91 8.67 -4.64
N THR A 292 21.36 7.70 -3.84
CA THR A 292 21.28 7.74 -2.38
C THR A 292 22.24 8.79 -1.82
N VAL A 293 23.46 8.91 -2.35
CA VAL A 293 24.44 9.95 -1.93
C VAL A 293 23.92 11.36 -2.23
N LYS A 294 23.24 11.55 -3.36
CA LYS A 294 22.59 12.82 -3.74
C LYS A 294 21.15 12.94 -3.21
N GLY A 295 20.70 11.96 -2.42
CA GLY A 295 19.31 11.77 -2.03
C GLY A 295 18.89 12.64 -0.84
N LYS A 296 17.59 12.67 -0.58
CA LYS A 296 17.06 13.37 0.60
C LYS A 296 17.28 12.55 1.87
N LYS A 297 17.61 13.26 2.96
CA LYS A 297 17.80 12.70 4.30
C LYS A 297 16.63 11.84 4.79
N SER A 298 15.40 12.25 4.49
CA SER A 298 14.14 11.55 4.79
C SER A 298 13.99 10.15 4.20
N ARG A 299 14.91 9.70 3.33
CA ARG A 299 14.89 8.37 2.68
C ARG A 299 16.17 7.58 2.93
N MET A 300 16.92 7.97 3.95
CA MET A 300 18.16 7.29 4.32
C MET A 300 17.88 5.98 5.05
N PHE A 301 18.84 5.07 4.92
CA PHE A 301 18.84 3.83 5.68
C PHE A 301 19.20 4.14 7.13
N ASN A 302 18.25 3.92 8.04
CA ASN A 302 18.49 4.02 9.47
C ASN A 302 18.77 2.64 10.04
N LEU A 303 19.99 2.42 10.53
CA LEU A 303 20.36 1.15 11.16
C LEU A 303 19.59 0.93 12.47
N ASN A 304 19.35 1.99 13.23
CA ASN A 304 18.81 1.93 14.59
C ASN A 304 17.73 3.01 14.83
N PRO A 305 16.59 2.96 14.11
CA PRO A 305 15.50 3.90 14.34
C PRO A 305 14.94 3.72 15.75
N ASN A 306 14.69 4.79 16.50
CA ASN A 306 14.28 4.69 17.90
C ASN A 306 12.89 5.29 18.19
N HIS A 307 12.37 6.15 17.31
CA HIS A 307 11.09 6.84 17.50
C HIS A 307 10.17 6.72 16.28
N LEU A 308 8.88 6.88 16.55
CA LEU A 308 7.85 7.07 15.55
C LEU A 308 6.93 8.23 15.93
N THR A 309 6.24 8.79 14.94
CA THR A 309 5.09 9.66 15.20
C THR A 309 4.01 8.90 15.97
N PRO A 310 3.44 9.46 17.06
CA PRO A 310 2.33 8.82 17.77
C PRO A 310 1.10 8.64 16.88
N ARG A 311 0.22 7.72 17.27
CA ARG A 311 -1.08 7.50 16.62
C ARG A 311 -1.97 8.72 16.85
N TYR A 312 -2.61 9.23 15.79
CA TYR A 312 -3.52 10.37 15.85
C TYR A 312 -4.72 10.18 14.89
N ARG A 313 -5.86 10.83 15.16
CA ARG A 313 -7.04 10.74 14.29
C ARG A 313 -6.80 11.48 12.99
N TYR A 314 -7.13 10.84 11.86
CA TYR A 314 -6.92 11.42 10.54
C TYR A 314 -7.55 12.82 10.39
N HIS A 315 -8.79 12.99 10.86
CA HIS A 315 -9.52 14.26 10.74
C HIS A 315 -9.00 15.38 11.65
N GLU A 316 -8.20 15.05 12.67
CA GLU A 316 -7.59 16.03 13.59
C GLU A 316 -6.26 16.58 13.06
N PHE A 317 -5.81 16.13 11.88
CA PHE A 317 -4.55 16.59 11.31
C PHE A 317 -4.58 18.09 10.99
N ASP A 318 -3.65 18.84 11.57
CA ASP A 318 -3.45 20.25 11.28
C ASP A 318 -2.62 20.43 9.99
N LEU A 319 -3.28 20.93 8.94
CA LEU A 319 -2.65 21.22 7.64
C LEU A 319 -1.49 22.22 7.71
N ALA A 320 -1.42 23.08 8.74
CA ALA A 320 -0.30 24.00 8.92
C ALA A 320 1.01 23.27 9.23
N THR A 321 0.92 22.03 9.73
CA THR A 321 2.08 21.19 10.06
C THR A 321 2.65 20.42 8.86
N SER A 322 1.88 20.30 7.77
CA SER A 322 2.32 19.69 6.52
C SER A 322 3.17 20.67 5.69
N LYS A 323 4.42 20.92 6.11
CA LYS A 323 5.35 21.77 5.34
C LYS A 323 6.08 21.02 4.23
N SER A 324 6.21 19.70 4.35
CA SER A 324 6.83 18.86 3.34
C SER A 324 6.07 17.56 3.16
N PHE A 325 6.21 16.92 2.01
CA PHE A 325 5.61 15.60 1.77
C PHE A 325 6.29 14.48 2.58
N GLU A 326 7.49 14.70 3.13
CA GLU A 326 8.30 13.63 3.73
C GLU A 326 8.48 13.74 5.23
N CYS A 327 8.04 14.86 5.79
CA CYS A 327 8.11 15.16 7.21
C CYS A 327 6.77 15.68 7.67
N MET A 328 6.36 15.28 8.87
CA MET A 328 5.24 15.87 9.58
C MET A 328 5.76 16.61 10.80
N ASP A 329 5.56 17.93 10.77
CA ASP A 329 5.94 18.80 11.88
C ASP A 329 4.90 18.69 13.00
N ASN A 330 5.27 19.03 14.23
CA ASN A 330 4.37 19.20 15.37
C ASN A 330 3.43 18.03 15.76
N LEU A 331 3.64 16.81 15.25
CA LEU A 331 2.88 15.62 15.68
C LEU A 331 3.51 14.88 16.87
N GLY A 332 4.73 15.28 17.28
CA GLY A 332 5.44 14.64 18.38
C GLY A 332 6.17 13.36 17.97
N ALA A 333 6.87 12.78 18.93
CA ALA A 333 7.63 11.55 18.78
C ALA A 333 7.44 10.68 20.02
N VAL A 334 7.23 9.37 19.83
CA VAL A 334 7.13 8.37 20.89
C VAL A 334 8.13 7.23 20.63
N PRO A 335 8.68 6.61 21.69
CA PRO A 335 9.61 5.48 21.52
C PRO A 335 8.96 4.31 20.77
N LEU A 336 9.75 3.60 19.98
CA LEU A 336 9.29 2.38 19.31
C LEU A 336 8.94 1.29 20.33
N PRO A 337 7.94 0.44 20.03
CA PRO A 337 7.61 -0.67 20.89
C PRO A 337 8.78 -1.65 20.97
N HIS A 338 8.98 -2.28 22.14
CA HIS A 338 10.13 -3.15 22.41
C HIS A 338 10.29 -4.31 21.41
N TYR A 339 9.18 -4.77 20.80
CA TYR A 339 9.21 -5.85 19.80
C TYR A 339 9.70 -5.38 18.42
N PHE A 340 9.68 -4.07 18.12
CA PHE A 340 9.94 -3.54 16.78
C PHE A 340 11.31 -3.99 16.24
N PHE A 341 12.36 -3.80 17.03
CA PHE A 341 13.72 -4.14 16.62
C PHE A 341 13.92 -5.62 16.33
N SER A 342 13.30 -6.49 17.13
CA SER A 342 13.36 -7.94 16.89
C SER A 342 12.74 -8.32 15.54
N ARG A 343 11.61 -7.69 15.17
CA ARG A 343 10.92 -7.91 13.88
C ARG A 343 11.71 -7.32 12.72
N LEU A 344 12.24 -6.10 12.87
CA LEU A 344 13.08 -5.48 11.85
C LEU A 344 14.35 -6.29 11.59
N LEU A 345 15.01 -6.78 12.65
CA LEU A 345 16.23 -7.58 12.52
C LEU A 345 15.97 -8.91 11.80
N ARG A 346 14.89 -9.63 12.16
CA ARG A 346 14.50 -10.86 11.46
C ARG A 346 14.18 -10.59 9.99
N ARG A 347 13.39 -9.55 9.69
CA ARG A 347 13.09 -9.14 8.31
C ARG A 347 14.36 -8.82 7.51
N ARG A 348 15.33 -8.11 8.11
CA ARG A 348 16.64 -7.80 7.52
C ARG A 348 17.48 -9.06 7.32
N PHE A 349 17.50 -9.96 8.29
CA PHE A 349 18.20 -11.24 8.20
C PHE A 349 17.72 -12.05 6.99
N HIS A 350 16.40 -12.25 6.84
CA HIS A 350 15.86 -12.91 5.65
C HIS A 350 16.21 -12.17 4.35
N TYR A 351 16.20 -10.83 4.36
CA TYR A 351 16.59 -10.05 3.20
C TYR A 351 18.05 -10.29 2.82
N PHE A 352 18.99 -10.17 3.77
CA PHE A 352 20.41 -10.41 3.52
C PHE A 352 20.69 -11.87 3.13
N ALA A 353 20.02 -12.84 3.75
CA ALA A 353 20.15 -14.25 3.39
C ALA A 353 19.77 -14.50 1.93
N ALA A 354 18.69 -13.86 1.44
CA ALA A 354 18.29 -13.93 0.04
C ALA A 354 19.30 -13.25 -0.89
N GLU A 355 19.81 -12.05 -0.55
CA GLU A 355 20.76 -11.30 -1.37
C GLU A 355 22.17 -11.94 -1.41
N THR A 356 22.54 -12.71 -0.39
CA THR A 356 23.87 -13.37 -0.28
C THR A 356 23.85 -14.85 -0.66
N ASN A 357 22.72 -15.36 -1.15
CA ASN A 357 22.50 -16.77 -1.47
C ASN A 357 22.70 -17.74 -0.29
N ALA A 358 22.57 -17.26 0.96
CA ALA A 358 22.61 -18.07 2.17
C ALA A 358 21.24 -18.72 2.42
N TYR A 359 20.82 -19.63 1.53
CA TYR A 359 19.45 -20.14 1.50
C TYR A 359 19.05 -21.00 2.69
N GLU A 360 19.99 -21.67 3.36
CA GLU A 360 19.71 -22.39 4.62
C GLU A 360 19.26 -21.41 5.71
N ALA A 361 20.01 -20.31 5.88
CA ALA A 361 19.65 -19.25 6.81
C ALA A 361 18.33 -18.55 6.44
N LEU A 362 17.97 -18.49 5.16
CA LEU A 362 16.70 -17.91 4.72
C LEU A 362 15.48 -18.70 5.23
N ASP A 363 15.62 -20.01 5.38
CA ASP A 363 14.55 -20.92 5.79
C ASP A 363 14.31 -20.90 7.31
N ASP A 364 15.25 -20.36 8.10
CA ASP A 364 15.15 -20.26 9.55
C ASP A 364 14.27 -19.11 9.98
N CYS A 365 13.37 -19.35 10.93
CA CYS A 365 12.67 -18.30 11.67
C CYS A 365 13.37 -18.10 13.03
N PRO A 366 14.47 -17.32 13.12
CA PRO A 366 15.14 -17.13 14.39
C PRO A 366 14.13 -16.59 15.42
N GLY A 367 13.85 -17.43 16.41
CA GLY A 367 13.01 -17.08 17.54
C GLY A 367 13.69 -16.06 18.44
N ARG A 368 12.94 -15.52 19.39
CA ARG A 368 13.53 -14.82 20.52
C ARG A 368 14.48 -15.82 21.19
N ILE A 369 15.77 -15.51 21.25
CA ILE A 369 16.59 -16.04 22.34
C ILE A 369 16.04 -15.31 23.56
N ASP A 370 15.35 -16.06 24.43
CA ASP A 370 14.75 -15.54 25.67
C ASP A 370 15.79 -14.84 26.56
#